data_AF-A0A960PKE5-F1
#
_entry.id   AF-A0A960PKE5-F1
#
_cell.length_a   1.000
_cell.length_b   1.000
_cell.length_c   1.000
_cell.angle_alpha   90.00
_cell.angle_beta   90.00
_cell.angle_gamma   90.00
#
_symmetry.space_group_name_H-M   'P 1'
#
loop_
_entity.id
_entity.type
_entity.pdbx_description
1 polymer ?
#
loop_
_entity_poly.entity_id
_entity_poly.type
_entity_poly.pdbx_seq_one_letter_code
_entity_poly.pdbx_strand_id
1 'polypeptide(L)'
;MHPVAPSHRLAWLAIAAVALLGACSSTSTQVSDEIAKQAKEQLELQDLPAVSCPKNAEAAKDAKFACDLKIGTQTILIDVIFKDDTNFTSEVRGAVYQQKVIDSEISKQLNAESVMVKSFACSTEPVVVIRAGESVTCTATGAEGTTAEVILKLDDNNEAVMAGSLYATDLVEASVRSLLRDEEIELQSIDCGESELLAANEDTTTACKATDTDGATATVTVALGADGTASIDEIVPD
;
A
#
# COMPACT_ATOMS: atom_id res chain seq x y z
N MET A 1 17.56 1.90 12.25
CA MET A 1 17.13 1.73 10.84
C MET A 1 16.69 3.10 10.33
N HIS A 2 17.02 3.49 9.10
CA HIS A 2 16.63 4.80 8.57
C HIS A 2 15.30 4.66 7.82
N PRO A 3 14.32 5.55 8.00
CA PRO A 3 13.08 5.50 7.23
C PRO A 3 13.39 5.71 5.76
N VAL A 4 13.09 4.71 4.93
CA VAL A 4 13.28 4.79 3.49
C VAL A 4 12.10 5.56 2.89
N ALA A 5 12.36 6.78 2.44
CA ALA A 5 11.41 7.50 1.60
C ALA A 5 11.22 6.72 0.28
N PRO A 6 9.97 6.48 -0.17
CA PRO A 6 9.70 5.72 -1.39
C PRO A 6 10.22 6.51 -2.60
N SER A 7 11.27 6.01 -3.27
CA SER A 7 11.87 6.66 -4.45
C SER A 7 11.60 5.93 -5.77
N HIS A 8 10.65 5.00 -5.79
CA HIS A 8 10.25 4.27 -6.99
C HIS A 8 8.77 4.48 -7.24
N ARG A 9 8.47 5.43 -8.15
CA ARG A 9 7.13 5.82 -8.58
C ARG A 9 6.34 4.58 -8.97
N LEU A 10 5.41 4.17 -8.12
CA LEU A 10 4.41 3.16 -8.48
C LEU A 10 3.62 3.71 -9.67
N ALA A 11 3.56 2.94 -10.76
CA ALA A 11 2.80 3.34 -11.94
C ALA A 11 1.29 3.30 -11.60
N TRP A 12 0.72 4.47 -11.34
CA TRP A 12 -0.71 4.67 -11.12
C TRP A 12 -1.41 5.01 -12.45
N LEU A 13 -2.70 4.72 -12.55
CA LEU A 13 -3.52 5.09 -13.70
C LEU A 13 -3.53 6.61 -13.90
N ALA A 14 -2.84 7.09 -14.93
CA ALA A 14 -2.78 8.51 -15.31
C ALA A 14 -3.46 8.70 -16.66
N ILE A 15 -4.73 9.13 -16.65
CA ILE A 15 -5.51 9.27 -17.88
C ILE A 15 -5.12 10.58 -18.59
N ALA A 16 -4.57 10.46 -19.80
CA ALA A 16 -4.04 11.58 -20.56
C ALA A 16 -5.14 12.47 -21.16
N ALA A 17 -4.77 13.69 -21.58
CA ALA A 17 -5.67 14.57 -22.32
C ALA A 17 -5.97 14.01 -23.71
N VAL A 18 -7.23 13.99 -24.12
CA VAL A 18 -7.66 13.44 -25.42
C VAL A 18 -8.56 14.42 -26.17
N ALA A 19 -8.36 14.46 -27.49
CA ALA A 19 -9.22 15.17 -28.44
C ALA A 19 -10.33 14.23 -28.95
N LEU A 20 -11.58 14.63 -28.75
CA LEU A 20 -12.76 13.96 -29.28
C LEU A 20 -12.91 14.25 -30.78
N LEU A 21 -13.17 13.21 -31.56
CA LEU A 21 -13.51 13.35 -32.98
C LEU A 21 -14.99 13.74 -33.09
N GLY A 22 -15.27 14.89 -33.69
CA GLY A 22 -16.60 15.54 -33.74
C GLY A 22 -17.67 14.85 -34.61
N ALA A 23 -17.85 13.52 -34.52
CA ALA A 23 -18.86 12.79 -35.28
C ALA A 23 -19.91 12.09 -34.38
N CYS A 24 -21.13 12.66 -34.34
CA CYS A 24 -22.45 12.06 -34.10
C CYS A 24 -22.76 11.19 -32.86
N SER A 25 -21.83 10.93 -31.92
CA SER A 25 -22.15 10.28 -30.63
C SER A 25 -22.23 11.30 -29.48
N SER A 26 -23.03 10.99 -28.44
CA SER A 26 -23.10 11.83 -27.24
C SER A 26 -21.71 11.95 -26.59
N THR A 27 -21.31 13.17 -26.21
CA THR A 27 -20.05 13.49 -25.54
C THR A 27 -19.69 12.48 -24.44
N SER A 28 -20.66 12.12 -23.59
CA SER A 28 -20.47 11.14 -22.51
C SER A 28 -20.05 9.76 -22.98
N THR A 29 -20.52 9.30 -24.14
CA THR A 29 -20.14 7.98 -24.69
C THR A 29 -18.70 7.99 -25.16
N GLN A 30 -18.28 9.04 -25.88
CA GLN A 30 -16.91 9.15 -26.36
C GLN A 30 -15.92 9.26 -25.19
N VAL A 31 -16.28 10.01 -24.15
CA VAL A 31 -15.49 10.10 -22.91
C VAL A 31 -15.42 8.74 -22.21
N SER A 32 -16.55 8.04 -22.06
CA SER A 32 -16.58 6.68 -21.47
C SER A 32 -15.68 5.70 -22.22
N ASP A 33 -15.77 5.66 -23.55
CA ASP A 33 -15.00 4.72 -24.40
C ASP A 33 -13.50 4.98 -24.28
N GLU A 34 -13.09 6.26 -24.27
CA GLU A 34 -11.70 6.65 -24.16
C GLU A 34 -11.12 6.35 -22.77
N ILE A 35 -11.86 6.65 -21.69
CA ILE A 35 -11.48 6.28 -20.33
C ILE A 35 -11.31 4.76 -20.22
N ALA A 36 -12.25 3.98 -20.76
CA ALA A 36 -12.20 2.52 -20.71
C ALA A 36 -10.96 1.99 -21.45
N LYS A 37 -10.65 2.56 -22.62
CA LYS A 37 -9.47 2.19 -23.40
C LYS A 37 -8.17 2.48 -22.66
N GLN A 38 -8.00 3.70 -22.12
CA GLN A 38 -6.80 4.05 -21.37
C GLN A 38 -6.65 3.20 -20.10
N ALA A 39 -7.75 2.94 -19.39
CA ALA A 39 -7.74 2.06 -18.23
C ALA A 39 -7.30 0.63 -18.61
N LYS A 40 -7.82 0.10 -19.72
CA LYS A 40 -7.41 -1.21 -20.23
C LYS A 40 -5.92 -1.26 -20.57
N GLU A 41 -5.42 -0.27 -21.30
CA GLU A 41 -4.03 -0.23 -21.76
C GLU A 41 -3.04 -0.05 -20.59
N GLN A 42 -3.31 0.88 -19.67
CA GLN A 42 -2.39 1.19 -18.57
C GLN A 42 -2.41 0.15 -17.44
N LEU A 43 -3.57 -0.46 -17.17
CA LEU A 43 -3.71 -1.49 -16.16
C LEU A 43 -3.60 -2.91 -16.74
N GLU A 44 -3.27 -3.03 -18.03
CA GLU A 44 -3.11 -4.30 -18.75
C GLU A 44 -4.32 -5.24 -18.56
N LEU A 45 -5.53 -4.68 -18.55
CA LEU A 45 -6.76 -5.45 -18.35
C LEU A 45 -7.05 -6.33 -19.57
N GLN A 46 -7.57 -7.53 -19.34
CA GLN A 46 -7.97 -8.42 -20.43
C GLN A 46 -9.13 -7.82 -21.23
N ASP A 47 -10.16 -7.35 -20.51
CA ASP A 47 -11.38 -6.80 -21.07
C ASP A 47 -11.44 -5.27 -20.90
N LEU A 48 -12.25 -4.62 -21.73
CA LEU A 48 -12.56 -3.20 -21.53
C LEU A 48 -13.41 -3.06 -20.25
N PRO A 49 -13.00 -2.22 -19.30
CA PRO A 49 -13.77 -2.00 -18.09
C PRO A 49 -15.03 -1.17 -18.40
N ALA A 50 -16.06 -1.31 -17.58
CA ALA A 50 -17.31 -0.57 -17.77
C ALA A 50 -17.15 0.86 -17.23
N VAL A 51 -17.50 1.86 -18.05
CA VAL A 51 -17.45 3.28 -17.67
C VAL A 51 -18.82 3.92 -17.80
N SER A 52 -19.33 4.47 -16.69
CA SER A 52 -20.61 5.16 -16.63
C SER A 52 -20.42 6.65 -16.37
N CYS A 53 -20.63 7.48 -17.40
CA CYS A 53 -20.66 8.93 -17.29
C CYS A 53 -22.11 9.46 -17.28
N PRO A 54 -22.38 10.64 -16.69
CA PRO A 54 -23.70 11.28 -16.73
C PRO A 54 -24.19 11.49 -18.16
N LYS A 55 -25.45 11.16 -18.44
CA LYS A 55 -26.01 11.14 -19.81
C LYS A 55 -26.13 12.52 -20.47
N ASN A 56 -26.18 13.59 -19.68
CA ASN A 56 -26.38 14.97 -20.14
C ASN A 56 -25.14 15.85 -19.88
N ALA A 57 -23.96 15.24 -19.84
CA ALA A 57 -22.73 16.02 -19.72
C ALA A 57 -22.45 16.74 -21.05
N GLU A 58 -22.39 18.07 -20.99
CA GLU A 58 -22.10 18.91 -22.16
C GLU A 58 -20.60 19.17 -22.27
N ALA A 59 -20.06 19.05 -23.49
CA ALA A 59 -18.71 19.49 -23.82
C ALA A 59 -18.69 21.02 -23.90
N ALA A 60 -18.59 21.66 -22.73
CA ALA A 60 -18.35 23.08 -22.61
C ALA A 60 -17.00 23.31 -21.93
N LYS A 61 -16.30 24.37 -22.34
CA LYS A 61 -15.05 24.76 -21.70
C LYS A 61 -15.23 24.88 -20.18
N ASP A 62 -14.29 24.29 -19.44
CA ASP A 62 -14.24 24.20 -17.98
C ASP A 62 -15.39 23.40 -17.34
N ALA A 63 -16.25 22.74 -18.13
CA ALA A 63 -17.28 21.85 -17.63
C ALA A 63 -16.65 20.63 -16.95
N LYS A 64 -17.25 20.22 -15.83
CA LYS A 64 -16.77 19.12 -14.99
C LYS A 64 -17.88 18.13 -14.67
N PHE A 65 -17.56 16.86 -14.72
CA PHE A 65 -18.42 15.79 -14.23
C PHE A 65 -17.56 14.59 -13.81
N ALA A 66 -18.15 13.69 -13.03
CA ALA A 66 -17.49 12.46 -12.62
C ALA A 66 -18.06 11.27 -13.40
N CYS A 67 -17.19 10.35 -13.82
CA CYS A 67 -17.56 9.05 -14.35
C CYS A 67 -17.17 7.94 -13.36
N ASP A 68 -17.96 6.88 -13.34
CA ASP A 68 -17.65 5.65 -12.61
C ASP A 68 -16.94 4.67 -13.54
N LEU A 69 -15.69 4.31 -13.23
CA LEU A 69 -14.96 3.22 -13.86
C LEU A 69 -15.08 1.97 -12.97
N LYS A 70 -15.57 0.87 -13.53
CA LYS A 70 -15.72 -0.42 -12.84
C LYS A 70 -14.70 -1.43 -13.32
N ILE A 71 -13.90 -1.94 -12.38
CA ILE A 71 -12.94 -3.03 -12.61
C ILE A 71 -13.22 -4.11 -11.57
N GLY A 72 -13.68 -5.28 -12.03
CA GLY A 72 -14.18 -6.33 -11.14
C GLY A 72 -15.32 -5.81 -10.26
N THR A 73 -15.19 -6.00 -8.96
CA THR A 73 -16.13 -5.47 -7.95
C THR A 73 -15.85 -4.02 -7.54
N GLN A 74 -14.73 -3.43 -7.96
CA GLN A 74 -14.32 -2.10 -7.52
C GLN A 74 -14.87 -1.00 -8.43
N THR A 75 -15.29 0.11 -7.82
CA THR A 75 -15.71 1.34 -8.52
C THR A 75 -14.75 2.47 -8.20
N ILE A 76 -14.24 3.09 -9.25
CA ILE A 76 -13.25 4.17 -9.26
C ILE A 76 -13.91 5.43 -9.81
N LEU A 77 -13.80 6.54 -9.09
CA LEU A 77 -14.30 7.83 -9.54
C LEU A 77 -13.26 8.55 -10.39
N ILE A 78 -13.68 9.01 -11.56
CA ILE A 78 -12.84 9.76 -12.50
C ILE A 78 -13.47 11.11 -12.75
N ASP A 79 -12.79 12.17 -12.33
CA ASP A 79 -13.18 13.53 -12.68
C ASP A 79 -12.78 13.81 -14.12
N VAL A 80 -13.73 14.30 -14.91
CA VAL A 80 -13.54 14.73 -16.30
C VAL A 80 -13.67 16.24 -16.35
N ILE A 81 -12.71 16.89 -17.00
CA ILE A 81 -12.66 18.34 -17.16
C ILE A 81 -12.46 18.67 -18.62
N PHE A 82 -13.43 19.33 -19.24
CA PHE A 82 -13.32 19.80 -20.62
C PHE A 82 -12.45 21.06 -20.69
N LYS A 83 -11.42 21.03 -21.54
CA LYS A 83 -10.56 22.18 -21.85
C LYS A 83 -11.20 23.09 -22.90
N ASP A 84 -11.97 22.50 -23.80
CA ASP A 84 -12.79 23.16 -24.81
C ASP A 84 -13.97 22.23 -25.19
N ASP A 85 -14.59 22.43 -26.35
CA ASP A 85 -15.72 21.64 -26.85
C ASP A 85 -15.32 20.26 -27.41
N THR A 86 -14.02 19.97 -27.51
CA THR A 86 -13.49 18.73 -28.08
C THR A 86 -12.43 18.07 -27.21
N ASN A 87 -11.73 18.80 -26.35
CA ASN A 87 -10.63 18.27 -25.56
C ASN A 87 -11.04 18.15 -24.09
N PHE A 88 -10.71 17.01 -23.48
CA PHE A 88 -10.85 16.84 -22.04
C PHE A 88 -9.58 16.30 -21.40
N THR A 89 -9.45 16.53 -20.11
CA THR A 89 -8.54 15.83 -19.21
C THR A 89 -9.35 15.06 -18.20
N SER A 90 -8.74 14.04 -17.63
CA SER A 90 -9.36 13.28 -16.55
C SER A 90 -8.37 12.96 -15.46
N GLU A 91 -8.89 12.91 -14.24
CA GLU A 91 -8.13 12.65 -13.03
C GLU A 91 -8.84 11.59 -12.21
N VAL A 92 -8.08 10.59 -11.77
CA VAL A 92 -8.60 9.54 -10.88
C VAL A 92 -8.65 10.10 -9.47
N ARG A 93 -9.77 9.92 -8.77
CA ARG A 93 -9.86 10.27 -7.34
C ARG A 93 -9.17 9.20 -6.49
N GLY A 94 -7.88 9.39 -6.27
CA GLY A 94 -6.99 8.44 -5.60
C GLY A 94 -6.04 7.79 -6.60
N ALA A 95 -5.71 6.52 -6.40
CA ALA A 95 -4.83 5.79 -7.29
C ALA A 95 -5.32 4.36 -7.53
N VAL A 96 -5.00 3.84 -8.72
CA VAL A 96 -5.31 2.48 -9.13
C VAL A 96 -4.02 1.83 -9.60
N TYR A 97 -3.72 0.67 -9.01
CA TYR A 97 -2.53 -0.10 -9.30
C TYR A 97 -2.89 -1.51 -9.74
N GLN A 98 -2.03 -2.14 -10.53
CA GLN A 98 -2.11 -3.57 -10.74
C GLN A 98 -1.63 -4.29 -9.47
N GLN A 99 -2.33 -5.32 -9.01
CA GLN A 99 -1.97 -6.05 -7.79
C GLN A 99 -0.52 -6.59 -7.85
N LYS A 100 -0.10 -7.11 -9.01
CA LYS A 100 1.28 -7.58 -9.23
C LYS A 100 2.35 -6.48 -9.09
N VAL A 101 2.00 -5.23 -9.40
CA VAL A 101 2.93 -4.10 -9.29
C VAL A 101 3.10 -3.71 -7.83
N ILE A 102 1.99 -3.62 -7.07
CA ILE A 102 2.04 -3.39 -5.61
C ILE A 102 2.80 -4.51 -4.92
N ASP A 103 2.48 -5.77 -5.21
CA ASP A 103 3.15 -6.93 -4.63
C ASP A 103 4.67 -6.88 -4.90
N SER A 104 5.07 -6.65 -6.15
CA SER A 104 6.49 -6.57 -6.51
C SER A 104 7.21 -5.42 -5.83
N GLU A 105 6.62 -4.24 -5.76
CA GLU A 105 7.31 -3.05 -5.27
C GLU A 105 7.38 -3.01 -3.75
N ILE A 106 6.30 -3.35 -3.05
CA ILE A 106 6.31 -3.45 -1.58
C ILE A 106 7.23 -4.60 -1.15
N SER A 107 7.21 -5.76 -1.83
CA SER A 107 8.14 -6.84 -1.52
C SER A 107 9.61 -6.44 -1.70
N LYS A 108 9.95 -5.60 -2.70
CA LYS A 108 11.32 -5.07 -2.83
C LYS A 108 11.70 -4.13 -1.68
N GLN A 109 10.78 -3.28 -1.26
CA GLN A 109 11.00 -2.36 -0.13
C GLN A 109 11.27 -3.14 1.15
N LEU A 110 10.41 -4.11 1.47
CA LEU A 110 10.57 -4.99 2.63
C LEU A 110 11.90 -5.77 2.57
N ASN A 111 12.25 -6.34 1.42
CA ASN A 111 13.52 -7.04 1.24
C ASN A 111 14.74 -6.12 1.42
N ALA A 112 14.65 -4.85 1.03
CA ALA A 112 15.73 -3.88 1.26
C ALA A 112 15.96 -3.61 2.76
N GLU A 113 14.93 -3.83 3.58
CA GLU A 113 14.96 -3.75 5.04
C GLU A 113 15.22 -5.12 5.70
N SER A 114 15.59 -6.14 4.91
CA SER A 114 15.80 -7.51 5.35
C SER A 114 14.54 -8.22 5.86
N VAL A 115 13.35 -7.66 5.61
CA VAL A 115 12.07 -8.31 5.91
C VAL A 115 11.64 -9.11 4.68
N MET A 116 11.81 -10.43 4.75
CA MET A 116 11.48 -11.31 3.64
C MET A 116 10.00 -11.70 3.66
N VAL A 117 9.30 -11.38 2.58
CA VAL A 117 7.92 -11.83 2.36
C VAL A 117 7.84 -12.73 1.13
N LYS A 118 7.05 -13.79 1.24
CA LYS A 118 6.74 -14.71 0.15
C LYS A 118 5.73 -14.12 -0.83
N SER A 119 4.78 -13.35 -0.32
CA SER A 119 3.74 -12.71 -1.12
C SER A 119 3.14 -11.52 -0.38
N PHE A 120 2.68 -10.52 -1.13
CA PHE A 120 1.95 -9.38 -0.61
C PHE A 120 0.65 -9.16 -1.41
N ALA A 121 -0.50 -9.29 -0.73
CA ALA A 121 -1.81 -9.27 -1.38
C ALA A 121 -2.72 -8.21 -0.76
N CYS A 122 -3.20 -7.25 -1.56
CA CYS A 122 -4.13 -6.20 -1.10
C CYS A 122 -5.56 -6.42 -1.59
N SER A 123 -5.72 -7.25 -2.61
CA SER A 123 -7.00 -7.61 -3.19
C SER A 123 -6.92 -8.98 -3.84
N THR A 124 -8.08 -9.64 -3.94
CA THR A 124 -8.27 -10.80 -4.82
C THR A 124 -8.52 -10.39 -6.27
N GLU A 125 -8.75 -9.10 -6.52
CA GLU A 125 -8.93 -8.53 -7.85
C GLU A 125 -7.58 -8.22 -8.51
N PRO A 126 -7.53 -8.10 -9.85
CA PRO A 126 -6.29 -7.78 -10.56
C PRO A 126 -5.75 -6.38 -10.27
N VAL A 127 -6.57 -5.52 -9.65
CA VAL A 127 -6.21 -4.14 -9.32
C VAL A 127 -6.47 -3.83 -7.84
N VAL A 128 -5.71 -2.87 -7.33
CA VAL A 128 -5.87 -2.27 -6.00
C VAL A 128 -6.27 -0.82 -6.19
N VAL A 129 -7.36 -0.41 -5.56
CA VAL A 129 -7.84 0.98 -5.58
C VAL A 129 -7.63 1.57 -4.19
N ILE A 130 -6.87 2.66 -4.10
CA ILE A 130 -6.70 3.43 -2.87
C ILE A 130 -7.35 4.79 -3.13
N ARG A 131 -8.46 5.10 -2.47
CA ARG A 131 -9.10 6.41 -2.64
C ARG A 131 -8.35 7.46 -1.84
N ALA A 132 -8.42 8.71 -2.28
CA ALA A 132 -7.83 9.83 -1.55
C ALA A 132 -8.38 9.90 -0.12
N GLY A 133 -7.48 9.91 0.87
CA GLY A 133 -7.83 9.91 2.30
C GLY A 133 -8.32 8.56 2.85
N GLU A 134 -8.37 7.50 2.04
CA GLU A 134 -8.66 6.14 2.47
C GLU A 134 -7.37 5.31 2.54
N SER A 135 -7.48 4.14 3.17
CA SER A 135 -6.44 3.12 3.23
C SER A 135 -6.99 1.77 2.81
N VAL A 136 -6.09 0.86 2.44
CA VAL A 136 -6.42 -0.53 2.13
C VAL A 136 -5.63 -1.46 3.04
N THR A 137 -6.26 -2.51 3.51
CA THR A 137 -5.57 -3.58 4.23
C THR A 137 -5.03 -4.60 3.24
N CYS A 138 -3.74 -4.88 3.36
CA CYS A 138 -3.04 -5.91 2.63
C CYS A 138 -2.55 -6.98 3.59
N THR A 139 -2.30 -8.17 3.07
CA THR A 139 -1.73 -9.30 3.79
C THR A 139 -0.33 -9.56 3.27
N ALA A 140 0.66 -9.43 4.15
CA ALA A 140 2.01 -9.92 3.94
C ALA A 140 2.10 -11.36 4.44
N THR A 141 2.69 -12.26 3.65
CA THR A 141 2.91 -13.65 4.04
C THR A 141 4.40 -13.92 4.17
N GLY A 142 4.86 -14.38 5.34
CA GLY A 142 6.24 -14.77 5.60
C GLY A 142 6.65 -16.06 4.87
N ALA A 143 7.93 -16.43 4.98
CA ALA A 143 8.46 -17.64 4.36
C ALA A 143 7.80 -18.91 4.90
N GLU A 144 7.45 -18.92 6.20
CA GLU A 144 6.81 -20.05 6.87
C GLU A 144 5.28 -20.07 6.69
N GLY A 145 4.72 -19.07 6.01
CA GLY A 145 3.30 -18.96 5.73
C GLY A 145 2.49 -18.26 6.82
N THR A 146 3.15 -17.71 7.84
CA THR A 146 2.52 -16.76 8.77
C THR A 146 2.13 -15.48 8.03
N THR A 147 1.10 -14.80 8.51
CA THR A 147 0.55 -13.61 7.84
C THR A 147 0.47 -12.42 8.78
N ALA A 148 0.74 -11.23 8.26
CA ALA A 148 0.56 -9.97 8.96
C ALA A 148 -0.27 -9.00 8.11
N GLU A 149 -1.13 -8.21 8.77
CA GLU A 149 -1.91 -7.16 8.13
C GLU A 149 -1.11 -5.86 8.03
N VAL A 150 -0.92 -5.39 6.80
CA VAL A 150 -0.20 -4.15 6.47
C VAL A 150 -1.18 -3.18 5.85
N ILE A 151 -1.22 -1.95 6.35
CA ILE A 151 -2.07 -0.92 5.76
C ILE A 151 -1.29 -0.15 4.68
N LEU A 152 -1.90 0.02 3.50
CA LEU A 152 -1.43 0.96 2.49
C LEU A 152 -2.32 2.20 2.44
N LYS A 153 -1.71 3.37 2.27
CA LYS A 153 -2.39 4.65 2.03
C LYS A 153 -1.72 5.40 0.89
N LEU A 154 -2.32 6.51 0.47
CA LEU A 154 -1.66 7.45 -0.43
C LEU A 154 -0.87 8.50 0.36
N ASP A 155 0.32 8.83 -0.13
CA ASP A 155 1.07 10.01 0.30
C ASP A 155 0.58 11.29 -0.40
N ASP A 156 1.24 12.42 -0.12
CA ASP A 156 0.91 13.72 -0.73
C ASP A 156 1.09 13.77 -2.25
N ASN A 157 1.79 12.78 -2.83
CA ASN A 157 2.01 12.64 -4.27
C ASN A 157 1.07 11.62 -4.93
N ASN A 158 0.07 11.10 -4.18
CA ASN A 158 -0.80 9.99 -4.59
C ASN A 158 -0.06 8.67 -4.88
N GLU A 159 1.12 8.48 -4.28
CA GLU A 159 1.86 7.21 -4.34
C GLU A 159 1.45 6.32 -3.18
N ALA A 160 1.29 5.01 -3.42
CA ALA A 160 0.95 4.08 -2.36
C ALA A 160 2.16 3.85 -1.44
N VAL A 161 1.93 3.99 -0.14
CA VAL A 161 2.94 3.82 0.91
C VAL A 161 2.37 2.99 2.04
N MET A 162 3.23 2.25 2.75
CA MET A 162 2.83 1.59 4.00
C MET A 162 2.48 2.65 5.05
N ALA A 163 1.32 2.49 5.67
CA ALA A 163 0.94 3.24 6.86
C ALA A 163 1.38 2.40 8.06
N GLY A 164 2.61 2.66 8.52
CA GLY A 164 3.27 1.85 9.53
C GLY A 164 4.44 1.06 8.98
N SER A 165 4.90 0.09 9.77
CA SER A 165 6.06 -0.74 9.47
C SER A 165 5.76 -2.22 9.64
N LEU A 166 6.52 -3.05 8.93
CA LEU A 166 6.50 -4.49 9.07
C LEU A 166 7.88 -4.94 9.53
N TYR A 167 7.92 -5.79 10.55
CA TYR A 167 9.16 -6.30 11.12
C TYR A 167 9.24 -7.80 10.92
N ALA A 168 10.45 -8.29 10.72
CA ALA A 168 10.75 -9.70 10.90
C ALA A 168 11.10 -9.95 12.38
N THR A 169 10.50 -10.97 12.98
CA THR A 169 10.63 -11.25 14.42
C THR A 169 12.07 -11.53 14.81
N ASP A 170 12.84 -12.22 13.96
CA ASP A 170 14.26 -12.49 14.17
C ASP A 170 15.12 -11.20 14.19
N LEU A 171 14.75 -10.19 13.39
CA LEU A 171 15.39 -8.87 13.42
C LEU A 171 15.02 -8.07 14.68
N VAL A 172 13.79 -8.22 15.19
CA VAL A 172 13.39 -7.64 16.48
C VAL A 172 14.20 -8.29 17.61
N GLU A 173 14.28 -9.62 17.63
CA GLU A 173 15.10 -10.37 18.59
C GLU A 173 16.58 -9.98 18.54
N ALA A 174 17.15 -9.85 17.34
CA ALA A 174 18.52 -9.39 17.16
C ALA A 174 18.73 -7.96 17.68
N SER A 175 17.76 -7.06 17.45
CA SER A 175 17.80 -5.69 17.93
C SER A 175 17.72 -5.62 19.46
N VAL A 176 16.81 -6.38 20.09
CA VAL A 176 16.72 -6.45 21.55
C VAL A 176 17.98 -7.02 22.17
N ARG A 177 18.56 -8.08 21.59
CA ARG A 177 19.86 -8.62 22.04
C ARG A 177 20.96 -7.57 21.97
N SER A 178 20.97 -6.72 20.94
CA SER A 178 21.94 -5.64 20.82
C SER A 178 21.73 -4.59 21.91
N LEU A 179 20.49 -4.16 22.13
CA LEU A 179 20.15 -3.14 23.13
C LEU A 179 20.49 -3.61 24.56
N LEU A 180 20.18 -4.85 24.91
CA LEU A 180 20.51 -5.42 26.23
C LEU A 180 22.01 -5.63 26.42
N ARG A 181 22.75 -5.97 25.36
CA ARG A 181 24.22 -6.05 25.41
C ARG A 181 24.84 -4.69 25.73
N ASP A 182 24.27 -3.61 25.20
CA ASP A 182 24.72 -2.24 25.52
C ASP A 182 24.47 -1.89 27.00
N GLU A 183 23.55 -2.58 27.68
CA GLU A 183 23.30 -2.53 29.12
C GLU A 183 24.08 -3.58 29.93
N GLU A 184 25.07 -4.25 29.31
CA GLU A 184 25.87 -5.33 29.92
C GLU A 184 25.07 -6.58 30.33
N ILE A 185 23.90 -6.81 29.70
CA ILE A 185 23.07 -8.01 29.89
C ILE A 185 23.31 -8.98 28.73
N GLU A 186 23.97 -10.11 29.00
CA GLU A 186 24.18 -11.17 28.01
C GLU A 186 23.04 -12.19 28.04
N LEU A 187 22.38 -12.37 26.90
CA LEU A 187 21.25 -13.29 26.75
C LEU A 187 21.68 -14.68 26.28
N GLN A 188 21.14 -15.71 26.94
CA GLN A 188 21.15 -17.08 26.43
C GLN A 188 20.09 -17.28 25.33
N SER A 189 18.88 -16.78 25.55
CA SER A 189 17.77 -16.88 24.59
C SER A 189 16.86 -15.66 24.65
N ILE A 190 16.20 -15.40 23.54
CA ILE A 190 15.07 -14.48 23.43
C ILE A 190 14.06 -15.11 22.48
N ASP A 191 12.78 -14.93 22.77
CA ASP A 191 11.65 -15.38 21.97
C ASP A 191 10.59 -14.28 21.95
N CYS A 192 10.35 -13.70 20.79
CA CYS A 192 9.35 -12.64 20.60
C CYS A 192 8.00 -13.18 20.04
N GLY A 193 7.77 -14.49 20.13
CA GLY A 193 6.54 -15.18 19.73
C GLY A 193 6.67 -15.98 18.44
N GLU A 194 5.64 -16.78 18.15
CA GLU A 194 5.64 -17.73 17.01
C GLU A 194 5.44 -17.07 15.63
N SER A 195 5.08 -15.79 15.58
CA SER A 195 4.84 -15.09 14.31
C SER A 195 6.17 -14.69 13.68
N GLU A 196 6.36 -14.94 12.39
CA GLU A 196 7.57 -14.52 11.65
C GLU A 196 7.57 -13.01 11.37
N LEU A 197 6.38 -12.45 11.25
CA LEU A 197 6.13 -11.06 10.89
C LEU A 197 5.32 -10.35 11.98
N LEU A 198 5.72 -9.13 12.31
CA LEU A 198 5.01 -8.25 13.24
C LEU A 198 4.66 -6.94 12.52
N ALA A 199 3.38 -6.60 12.44
CA ALA A 199 2.93 -5.34 11.86
C ALA A 199 2.72 -4.26 12.93
N ALA A 200 3.32 -3.10 12.72
CA ALA A 200 3.08 -1.88 13.50
C ALA A 200 2.42 -0.84 12.59
N ASN A 201 1.10 -0.98 12.37
CA ASN A 201 0.32 -0.02 11.59
C ASN A 201 0.18 1.34 12.33
N GLU A 202 0.30 1.28 13.65
CA GLU A 202 0.50 2.39 14.57
C GLU A 202 1.56 1.97 15.60
N ASP A 203 2.02 2.90 16.42
CA ASP A 203 2.95 2.59 17.50
C ASP A 203 2.33 1.53 18.41
N THR A 204 3.01 0.39 18.50
CA THR A 204 2.52 -0.78 19.22
C THR A 204 3.63 -1.38 20.06
N THR A 205 3.31 -2.40 20.83
CA THR A 205 4.29 -3.15 21.63
C THR A 205 4.19 -4.63 21.35
N THR A 206 5.32 -5.32 21.33
CA THR A 206 5.38 -6.78 21.42
C THR A 206 6.11 -7.20 22.70
N ALA A 207 5.81 -8.39 23.20
CA ALA A 207 6.46 -8.94 24.38
C ALA A 207 7.41 -10.06 23.99
N CYS A 208 8.66 -9.97 24.43
CA CYS A 208 9.68 -10.98 24.23
C CYS A 208 10.06 -11.63 25.57
N LYS A 209 10.15 -12.95 25.60
CA LYS A 209 10.68 -13.70 26.74
C LYS A 209 12.18 -13.86 26.59
N ALA A 210 12.94 -13.34 27.55
CA ALA A 210 14.39 -13.38 27.57
C ALA A 210 14.89 -14.23 28.73
N THR A 211 15.98 -14.96 28.50
CA THR A 211 16.73 -15.69 29.53
C THR A 211 18.19 -15.26 29.44
N ASP A 212 18.75 -14.78 30.55
CA ASP A 212 20.16 -14.42 30.62
C ASP A 212 21.08 -15.66 30.75
N THR A 213 22.39 -15.44 30.74
CA THR A 213 23.36 -16.54 30.88
C THR A 213 23.39 -17.21 32.26
N ASP A 214 22.83 -16.57 33.28
CA ASP A 214 22.70 -17.10 34.63
C ASP A 214 21.39 -17.88 34.83
N GLY A 215 20.52 -17.87 33.82
CA GLY A 215 19.23 -18.56 33.80
C GLY A 215 18.07 -17.75 34.39
N ALA A 216 18.27 -16.46 34.67
CA ALA A 216 17.19 -15.57 35.07
C ALA A 216 16.32 -15.22 33.87
N THR A 217 15.01 -15.16 34.09
CA THR A 217 14.01 -14.93 33.04
C THR A 217 13.33 -13.58 33.24
N ALA A 218 13.03 -12.90 32.14
CA ALA A 218 12.30 -11.65 32.14
C ALA A 218 11.39 -11.53 30.92
N THR A 219 10.35 -10.73 31.06
CA THR A 219 9.55 -10.22 29.95
C THR A 219 10.09 -8.87 29.53
N VAL A 220 10.54 -8.76 28.28
CA VAL A 220 10.98 -7.52 27.65
C VAL A 220 9.85 -7.00 26.76
N THR A 221 9.26 -5.87 27.12
CA THR A 221 8.30 -5.16 26.27
C THR A 221 9.08 -4.32 25.26
N VAL A 222 8.82 -4.53 23.98
CA VAL A 222 9.49 -3.84 22.88
C VAL A 222 8.48 -2.93 22.20
N ALA A 223 8.73 -1.63 22.19
CA ALA A 223 7.99 -0.67 21.39
C ALA A 223 8.40 -0.84 19.93
N LEU A 224 7.40 -0.99 19.06
CA LEU A 224 7.53 -1.03 17.61
C LEU A 224 6.85 0.22 17.05
N GLY A 225 7.68 1.14 16.58
CA GLY A 225 7.21 2.38 15.96
C GLY A 225 6.60 2.11 14.59
N ALA A 226 5.59 2.90 14.23
CA ALA A 226 5.08 2.93 12.87
C ALA A 226 6.16 3.38 11.84
N ASP A 227 7.23 4.01 12.32
CA ASP A 227 8.34 4.57 11.53
C ASP A 227 9.52 3.60 11.27
N GLY A 228 9.41 2.35 11.73
CA GLY A 228 10.42 1.32 11.51
C GLY A 228 11.47 1.27 12.63
N THR A 229 11.22 1.97 13.74
CA THR A 229 12.08 1.92 14.93
C THR A 229 11.59 0.87 15.94
N ALA A 230 12.54 0.18 16.56
CA ALA A 230 12.27 -0.72 17.68
C ALA A 230 13.10 -0.30 18.89
N SER A 231 12.50 -0.26 20.07
CA SER A 231 13.17 0.09 21.32
C SER A 231 12.62 -0.72 22.49
N ILE A 232 13.43 -0.91 23.53
CA ILE A 232 12.97 -1.48 24.80
C ILE A 232 12.11 -0.44 25.52
N ASP A 233 10.88 -0.81 25.88
CA ASP A 233 9.95 0.00 26.65
C ASP A 233 10.03 -0.35 28.15
N GLU A 234 10.00 -1.64 28.47
CA GLU A 234 10.03 -2.14 29.84
C GLU A 234 10.72 -3.51 29.93
N ILE A 235 11.36 -3.78 31.07
CA ILE A 235 11.88 -5.11 31.43
C ILE A 235 11.28 -5.50 32.78
N VAL A 236 10.52 -6.60 32.80
CA VAL A 236 9.86 -7.13 33.99
C VAL A 236 10.44 -8.52 34.32
N PRO A 237 11.18 -8.69 35.43
CA PRO A 237 11.65 -10.00 35.88
C PRO A 237 10.47 -10.93 36.18
N ASP A 238 10.61 -12.20 35.80
CA ASP A 238 9.61 -13.26 36.06
C ASP A 238 9.72 -13.83 37.50
#